data_AF-A0A9E5YME3-F1
#
_entry.id   AF-A0A9E5YME3-F1
#
_cell.length_a   1.000
_cell.length_b   1.000
_cell.length_c   1.000
_cell.angle_alpha   90.00
_cell.angle_beta   90.00
_cell.angle_gamma   90.00
#
_symmetry.space_group_name_H-M   'P 1'
#
loop_
_entity.id
_entity.type
_entity.pdbx_description
1 polymer ?
#
loop_
_entity_poly.entity_id
_entity_poly.type
_entity_poly.pdbx_seq_one_letter_code
_entity_poly.pdbx_strand_id
1 'polypeptide(L)'
;MIVLPRGIKIYLPRDYSFALMARLYPKVDAFKVLEKAQGIYRIHSAVGFITGLVYFLLQLPPLQIAVWTFCVTFAFYLLRLFGIFFIPGQVVIPTIYSRFTGFGLITIIIFAVGLWRVGIIGTIAYIVARLVVEGLTMLIDRKAGANFGVNMGMEPAFAQAGAMYLAPAKDFINAYKLYAVRFGVPVDVEVSDEELRKENWIHVWDDLVRKWPQVALRFPKDDDGELGK
;
A
#
# COMPACT_ATOMS: atom_id res chain seq x y z
N MET A 1 -4.05 14.35 -7.08
CA MET A 1 -3.52 13.54 -5.95
C MET A 1 -4.68 12.81 -5.29
N ILE A 2 -4.49 11.54 -4.92
CA ILE A 2 -5.46 10.77 -4.13
C ILE A 2 -4.82 10.33 -2.80
N VAL A 3 -5.65 9.92 -1.83
CA VAL A 3 -5.16 9.49 -0.51
C VAL A 3 -5.78 8.15 -0.12
N LEU A 4 -4.94 7.22 0.33
CA LEU A 4 -5.38 5.93 0.84
C LEU A 4 -6.14 6.08 2.17
N PRO A 5 -6.96 5.10 2.60
CA PRO A 5 -7.81 5.23 3.79
C PRO A 5 -7.04 5.50 5.09
N ARG A 6 -5.73 5.23 5.13
CA ARG A 6 -4.86 5.50 6.29
C ARG A 6 -3.91 6.69 6.09
N GLY A 7 -4.17 7.55 5.11
CA GLY A 7 -3.49 8.84 4.97
C GLY A 7 -2.21 8.80 4.12
N ILE A 8 -1.92 7.66 3.49
CA ILE A 8 -0.80 7.57 2.54
C ILE A 8 -1.21 8.34 1.28
N LYS A 9 -0.45 9.39 0.95
CA LYS A 9 -0.65 10.20 -0.24
C LYS A 9 -0.13 9.45 -1.47
N ILE A 10 -0.92 9.46 -2.54
CA ILE A 10 -0.55 8.94 -3.85
C ILE A 10 -0.57 10.10 -4.85
N TYR A 11 0.58 10.37 -5.44
CA TYR A 11 0.79 11.48 -6.36
C TYR A 11 0.41 11.10 -7.79
N LEU A 12 -0.84 10.65 -7.95
CA LEU A 12 -1.51 10.50 -9.24
C LEU A 12 -2.57 11.61 -9.40
N PRO A 13 -2.83 12.10 -10.62
CA PRO A 13 -3.96 12.97 -10.89
C PRO A 13 -5.27 12.34 -10.40
N ARG A 14 -6.18 13.18 -9.87
CA ARG A 14 -7.41 12.69 -9.23
C ARG A 14 -8.33 12.10 -10.30
N ASP A 15 -8.62 12.89 -11.32
CA ASP A 15 -9.25 12.52 -12.59
C ASP A 15 -8.75 11.17 -13.12
N TYR A 16 -7.44 11.01 -13.34
CA TYR A 16 -6.85 9.74 -13.80
C TYR A 16 -7.21 8.56 -12.89
N SER A 17 -7.10 8.77 -11.58
CA SER A 17 -7.33 7.71 -10.61
C SER A 17 -8.80 7.33 -10.50
N PHE A 18 -9.71 8.31 -10.53
CA PHE A 18 -11.15 8.06 -10.48
C PHE A 18 -11.70 7.54 -11.81
N ALA A 19 -11.12 7.91 -12.95
CA ALA A 19 -11.40 7.30 -14.25
C ALA A 19 -11.08 5.79 -14.24
N LEU A 20 -9.92 5.39 -13.69
CA LEU A 20 -9.61 3.96 -13.51
C LEU A 20 -10.60 3.26 -12.58
N MET A 21 -10.99 3.90 -11.47
CA MET A 21 -11.99 3.31 -10.57
C MET A 21 -13.39 3.23 -11.18
N ALA A 22 -13.77 4.18 -12.05
CA ALA A 22 -15.03 4.17 -12.80
C ALA A 22 -15.18 2.93 -13.69
N ARG A 23 -14.09 2.43 -14.30
CA ARG A 23 -14.10 1.16 -15.05
C ARG A 23 -14.56 -0.04 -14.21
N LEU A 24 -14.35 0.00 -12.90
CA LEU A 24 -14.72 -1.08 -11.97
C LEU A 24 -16.09 -0.86 -11.30
N TYR A 25 -16.64 0.35 -11.38
CA TYR A 25 -17.91 0.72 -10.79
C TYR A 25 -19.08 0.16 -11.62
N PRO A 26 -20.22 -0.24 -11.02
CA PRO A 26 -20.53 -0.29 -9.58
C PRO A 26 -20.09 -1.60 -8.89
N LYS A 27 -19.43 -2.52 -9.60
CA LYS A 27 -19.01 -3.82 -9.00
C LYS A 27 -18.02 -3.63 -7.86
N VAL A 28 -17.15 -2.63 -7.95
CA VAL A 28 -16.16 -2.28 -6.93
C VAL A 28 -16.17 -0.78 -6.65
N ASP A 29 -16.62 -0.41 -5.47
CA ASP A 29 -16.55 0.97 -4.97
C ASP A 29 -15.09 1.47 -4.87
N ALA A 30 -14.87 2.77 -5.07
CA ALA A 30 -13.54 3.39 -4.94
C ALA A 30 -12.85 3.07 -3.62
N PHE A 31 -13.59 3.07 -2.50
CA PHE A 31 -13.04 2.72 -1.19
C PHE A 31 -12.38 1.33 -1.19
N LYS A 32 -12.97 0.32 -1.86
CA LYS A 32 -12.42 -1.04 -1.92
C LYS A 32 -11.14 -1.11 -2.74
N VAL A 33 -10.99 -0.26 -3.76
CA VAL A 33 -9.75 -0.13 -4.55
C VAL A 33 -8.66 0.50 -3.68
N LEU A 34 -8.97 1.62 -3.02
CA LEU A 34 -8.05 2.32 -2.12
C LEU A 34 -7.65 1.46 -0.92
N GLU A 35 -8.59 0.72 -0.33
CA GLU A 35 -8.32 -0.20 0.78
C GLU A 35 -7.44 -1.38 0.34
N LYS A 36 -7.63 -1.89 -0.88
CA LYS A 36 -6.75 -2.92 -1.44
C LYS A 36 -5.35 -2.40 -1.69
N ALA A 37 -5.20 -1.20 -2.26
CA ALA A 37 -3.90 -0.56 -2.44
C ALA A 37 -3.17 -0.37 -1.10
N GLN A 38 -3.91 0.02 -0.05
CA GLN A 38 -3.39 0.12 1.31
C GLN A 38 -2.89 -1.23 1.86
N GLY A 39 -3.59 -2.32 1.56
CA GLY A 39 -3.15 -3.67 1.89
C GLY A 39 -1.86 -4.04 1.16
N ILE A 40 -1.81 -3.82 -0.16
CA ILE A 40 -0.63 -4.09 -0.99
C ILE A 40 0.61 -3.36 -0.45
N TYR A 41 0.46 -2.06 -0.16
CA TYR A 41 1.53 -1.24 0.44
C TYR A 41 2.08 -1.86 1.74
N ARG A 42 1.20 -2.48 2.55
CA ARG A 42 1.52 -3.02 3.89
C ARG A 42 1.90 -4.51 3.89
N ILE A 43 1.99 -5.17 2.74
CA ILE A 43 2.25 -6.63 2.65
C ILE A 43 3.45 -7.04 3.49
N HIS A 44 4.62 -6.44 3.23
CA HIS A 44 5.86 -6.80 3.91
C HIS A 44 5.80 -6.51 5.41
N SER A 45 5.21 -5.37 5.83
CA SER A 45 5.03 -5.07 7.26
C SER A 45 4.13 -6.08 7.97
N ALA A 46 3.01 -6.48 7.36
CA ALA A 46 2.09 -7.45 7.92
C ALA A 46 2.75 -8.84 8.04
N VAL A 47 3.46 -9.25 7.00
CA VAL A 47 4.20 -10.52 6.99
C VAL A 47 5.28 -10.53 8.05
N GLY A 48 6.07 -9.45 8.17
CA GLY A 48 7.10 -9.35 9.20
C GLY A 48 6.55 -9.50 10.62
N PHE A 49 5.39 -8.90 10.90
CA PHE A 49 4.69 -9.09 12.18
C PHE A 49 4.27 -10.55 12.40
N ILE A 50 3.61 -11.18 11.42
CA ILE A 50 3.15 -12.56 11.51
C ILE A 50 4.34 -13.51 11.72
N THR A 51 5.41 -13.36 10.93
CA THR A 51 6.61 -14.19 11.05
C THR A 51 7.28 -13.99 12.40
N GLY A 52 7.38 -12.76 12.90
CA GLY A 52 7.95 -12.48 14.21
C GLY A 52 7.17 -13.17 15.32
N LEU A 53 5.84 -13.10 15.30
CA LEU A 53 5.00 -13.84 16.24
C LEU A 53 5.24 -15.35 16.18
N VAL A 54 5.25 -15.93 14.97
CA VAL A 54 5.50 -17.37 14.79
C VAL A 54 6.87 -17.76 15.34
N TYR A 55 7.93 -17.01 15.02
CA TYR A 55 9.28 -17.31 15.48
C TYR A 55 9.45 -17.17 17.00
N PHE A 56 8.78 -16.19 17.61
CA PHE A 56 8.75 -16.06 19.07
C PHE A 56 8.00 -17.21 19.73
N LEU A 57 6.86 -17.64 19.18
CA LEU A 57 6.09 -18.76 19.72
C LEU A 57 6.88 -20.08 19.65
N LEU A 58 7.61 -20.30 18.55
CA LEU A 58 8.51 -21.41 18.33
C LEU A 58 9.84 -21.31 19.10
N GLN A 59 10.07 -20.20 19.82
CA GLN A 59 11.27 -19.96 20.62
C GLN A 59 12.58 -20.13 19.84
N LEU A 60 12.61 -19.64 18.59
CA LEU A 60 13.79 -19.77 17.76
C LEU A 60 15.00 -19.01 18.35
N PRO A 61 16.24 -19.48 18.11
CA PRO A 61 17.44 -18.76 18.49
C PRO A 61 17.48 -17.33 17.91
N PRO A 62 18.04 -16.34 18.61
CA PRO A 62 18.02 -14.93 18.17
C PRO A 62 18.53 -14.70 16.74
N LEU A 63 19.60 -15.37 16.35
CA LEU A 63 20.14 -15.25 14.99
C LEU A 63 19.16 -15.75 13.93
N GLN A 64 18.45 -16.87 14.19
CA GLN A 64 17.45 -17.40 13.27
C GLN A 64 16.25 -16.45 13.16
N ILE A 65 15.81 -15.87 14.27
CA ILE A 65 14.75 -14.84 14.27
C ILE A 65 15.13 -13.69 13.34
N ALA A 66 16.35 -13.17 13.48
CA ALA A 66 16.82 -12.06 12.64
C ALA A 66 16.86 -12.43 11.16
N VAL A 67 17.54 -13.53 10.82
CA VAL A 67 17.73 -13.96 9.42
C VAL A 67 16.39 -14.28 8.76
N TRP A 68 15.53 -15.08 9.40
CA TRP A 68 14.25 -15.45 8.80
C TRP A 68 13.26 -14.29 8.72
N THR A 69 13.27 -13.39 9.70
CA THR A 69 12.46 -12.16 9.62
C THR A 69 12.91 -11.31 8.45
N PHE A 70 14.23 -11.12 8.28
CA PHE A 70 14.79 -10.39 7.15
C PHE A 70 14.38 -11.03 5.81
N CYS A 71 14.70 -12.32 5.62
CA CYS A 71 14.47 -13.02 4.35
C CYS A 71 12.99 -13.04 3.96
N VAL A 72 12.09 -13.38 4.88
CA VAL A 72 10.66 -13.49 4.55
C VAL A 72 10.04 -12.11 4.33
N THR A 73 10.35 -11.12 5.17
CA THR A 73 9.84 -9.75 4.99
C THR A 73 10.33 -9.16 3.66
N PHE A 74 11.61 -9.33 3.35
CA PHE A 74 12.21 -8.81 2.11
C PHE A 74 11.70 -9.54 0.87
N ALA A 75 11.50 -10.86 0.93
CA ALA A 75 10.90 -11.62 -0.17
C ALA A 75 9.48 -11.11 -0.51
N PHE A 76 8.65 -10.86 0.50
CA PHE A 76 7.31 -10.30 0.29
C PHE A 76 7.33 -8.84 -0.17
N TYR A 77 8.36 -8.06 0.21
CA TYR A 77 8.61 -6.77 -0.39
C TYR A 77 8.91 -6.88 -1.89
N LEU A 78 9.78 -7.81 -2.31
CA LEU A 78 10.07 -8.04 -3.73
C LEU A 78 8.82 -8.48 -4.50
N LEU A 79 7.98 -9.36 -3.94
CA LEU A 79 6.70 -9.74 -4.54
C LEU A 79 5.79 -8.52 -4.76
N ARG A 80 5.66 -7.63 -3.77
CA ARG A 80 4.96 -6.35 -3.92
C ARG A 80 5.58 -5.50 -5.02
N LEU A 81 6.90 -5.34 -4.99
CA LEU A 81 7.64 -4.51 -5.94
C LEU A 81 7.43 -4.97 -7.38
N PHE A 82 7.41 -6.27 -7.65
CA PHE A 82 7.16 -6.83 -8.98
C PHE A 82 5.68 -6.99 -9.33
N GLY A 83 4.76 -6.69 -8.41
CA GLY A 83 3.32 -6.86 -8.64
C GLY A 83 2.87 -8.32 -8.71
N ILE A 84 3.59 -9.22 -8.03
CA ILE A 84 3.37 -10.66 -8.05
C ILE A 84 2.44 -11.04 -6.90
N PHE A 85 1.18 -11.38 -7.22
CA PHE A 85 0.11 -11.65 -6.25
C PHE A 85 -0.63 -12.97 -6.52
N PHE A 86 0.07 -14.12 -6.46
CA PHE A 86 -0.53 -15.43 -6.70
C PHE A 86 -0.89 -16.21 -5.42
N ILE A 87 -0.42 -15.78 -4.25
CA ILE A 87 -0.65 -16.50 -3.00
C ILE A 87 -2.03 -16.13 -2.43
N PRO A 88 -2.93 -17.10 -2.15
CA PRO A 88 -4.21 -16.81 -1.51
C PRO A 88 -4.04 -16.05 -0.19
N GLY A 89 -4.83 -14.99 -0.01
CA GLY A 89 -4.76 -14.17 1.22
C GLY A 89 -3.60 -13.17 1.27
N GLN A 90 -2.66 -13.19 0.32
CA GLN A 90 -1.48 -12.30 0.29
C GLN A 90 -1.83 -10.82 0.39
N VAL A 91 -2.97 -10.40 -0.17
CA VAL A 91 -3.44 -9.01 -0.11
C VAL A 91 -4.53 -8.83 0.97
N VAL A 92 -5.34 -9.85 1.23
CA VAL A 92 -6.46 -9.79 2.19
C VAL A 92 -5.95 -9.64 3.62
N ILE A 93 -4.95 -10.44 4.02
CA ILE A 93 -4.40 -10.41 5.38
C ILE A 93 -3.76 -9.03 5.67
N PRO A 94 -2.92 -8.47 4.78
CA PRO A 94 -2.38 -7.13 4.98
C PRO A 94 -3.42 -6.01 4.95
N THR A 95 -4.50 -6.15 4.18
CA THR A 95 -5.65 -5.23 4.24
C THR A 95 -6.28 -5.23 5.63
N ILE A 96 -6.55 -6.41 6.22
CA ILE A 96 -7.09 -6.53 7.58
C ILE A 96 -6.09 -5.95 8.59
N TYR A 97 -4.81 -6.32 8.49
CA TYR A 97 -3.73 -5.81 9.32
C TYR A 97 -3.68 -4.28 9.32
N SER A 98 -3.85 -3.64 8.15
CA SER A 98 -3.82 -2.18 8.01
C SER A 98 -4.92 -1.46 8.82
N ARG A 99 -6.00 -2.17 9.20
CA ARG A 99 -7.07 -1.62 10.02
C ARG A 99 -6.64 -1.41 11.48
N PHE A 100 -5.66 -2.17 11.94
CA PHE A 100 -5.18 -2.19 13.33
C PHE A 100 -3.83 -1.47 13.52
N THR A 101 -3.06 -1.25 12.44
CA THR A 101 -1.70 -0.65 12.48
C THR A 101 -1.60 0.84 12.86
N GLY A 102 -2.66 1.47 13.36
CA GLY A 102 -2.67 2.91 13.68
C GLY A 102 -2.38 3.26 15.15
N PHE A 103 -2.51 2.30 16.07
CA PHE A 103 -2.55 2.59 17.51
C PHE A 103 -1.31 2.13 18.28
N GLY A 104 -0.25 1.68 17.60
CA GLY A 104 0.93 1.08 18.24
C GLY A 104 0.66 -0.29 18.92
N LEU A 105 -0.60 -0.71 19.03
CA LEU A 105 -1.04 -1.94 19.68
C LEU A 105 -0.31 -3.18 19.15
N ILE A 106 -0.18 -3.29 17.82
CA ILE A 106 0.52 -4.41 17.17
C ILE A 106 1.99 -4.47 17.61
N THR A 107 2.65 -3.31 17.70
CA THR A 107 4.02 -3.20 18.19
C THR A 107 4.11 -3.62 19.65
N ILE A 108 3.18 -3.16 20.50
CA ILE A 108 3.15 -3.55 21.92
C ILE A 108 2.97 -5.07 22.06
N ILE A 109 2.05 -5.68 21.30
CA ILE A 109 1.80 -7.12 21.34
C ILE A 109 3.06 -7.90 20.96
N ILE A 110 3.73 -7.55 19.86
CA ILE A 110 4.91 -8.32 19.42
C ILE A 110 6.08 -8.15 20.39
N PHE A 111 6.25 -6.97 21.00
CA PHE A 111 7.25 -6.77 22.06
C PHE A 111 6.94 -7.60 23.30
N ALA A 112 5.69 -7.58 23.77
CA ALA A 112 5.28 -8.33 24.95
C ALA A 112 5.49 -9.85 24.74
N VAL A 113 5.08 -10.37 23.59
CA VAL A 113 5.27 -11.79 23.24
C VAL A 113 6.75 -12.13 23.07
N GLY A 114 7.54 -11.28 22.41
CA GLY A 114 8.98 -11.49 22.24
C GLY A 114 9.73 -11.55 23.58
N LEU A 115 9.50 -10.56 24.45
CA LEU A 115 10.12 -10.51 25.77
C LEU A 115 9.73 -11.73 26.63
N TRP A 116 8.47 -12.15 26.56
CA TRP A 116 8.00 -13.31 27.31
C TRP A 116 8.55 -14.64 26.79
N ARG A 117 8.65 -14.83 25.47
CA ARG A 117 8.95 -16.15 24.88
C ARG A 117 10.43 -16.38 24.60
N VAL A 118 11.17 -15.36 24.17
CA VAL A 118 12.58 -15.46 23.74
C VAL A 118 13.51 -14.47 24.44
N GLY A 119 12.96 -13.61 25.30
CA GLY A 119 13.71 -12.62 26.05
C GLY A 119 14.14 -11.42 25.21
N ILE A 120 14.94 -10.55 25.85
CA ILE A 120 15.35 -9.26 25.26
C ILE A 120 16.23 -9.43 24.01
N ILE A 121 17.14 -10.41 24.00
CA ILE A 121 18.06 -10.62 22.88
C ILE A 121 17.30 -11.06 21.62
N GLY A 122 16.38 -12.03 21.73
CA GLY A 122 15.54 -12.46 20.61
C GLY A 122 14.64 -11.34 20.09
N THR A 123 14.09 -10.53 20.99
CA THR A 123 13.26 -9.37 20.64
C THR A 123 14.07 -8.29 19.90
N ILE A 124 15.28 -7.96 20.38
CA ILE A 124 16.18 -7.02 19.71
C ILE A 124 16.58 -7.55 18.32
N ALA A 125 16.88 -8.84 18.20
CA ALA A 125 17.25 -9.46 16.92
C ALA A 125 16.14 -9.29 15.86
N TYR A 126 14.87 -9.48 16.25
CA TYR A 126 13.71 -9.18 15.41
C TYR A 126 13.64 -7.70 15.00
N ILE A 127 13.80 -6.78 15.96
CA ILE A 127 13.72 -5.33 15.70
C ILE A 127 14.82 -4.89 14.73
N VAL A 128 16.05 -5.32 14.97
CA VAL A 128 17.19 -5.00 14.09
C VAL A 128 16.91 -5.50 12.67
N ALA A 129 16.47 -6.75 12.52
CA ALA A 129 16.10 -7.27 11.20
C ALA A 129 15.01 -6.44 10.52
N ARG A 130 13.95 -6.05 11.25
CA ARG A 130 12.88 -5.18 10.74
C ARG A 130 13.43 -3.83 10.29
N LEU A 131 14.26 -3.17 11.10
CA LEU A 131 14.86 -1.88 10.75
C LEU A 131 15.76 -1.97 9.52
N VAL A 132 16.56 -3.03 9.40
CA VAL A 132 17.40 -3.26 8.22
C VAL A 132 16.54 -3.44 6.96
N VAL A 133 15.46 -4.24 7.03
CA VAL A 133 14.55 -4.40 5.89
C VAL A 133 13.90 -3.06 5.53
N GLU A 134 13.30 -2.35 6.48
CA GLU A 134 12.61 -1.08 6.22
C GLU A 134 13.57 -0.03 5.62
N GLY A 135 14.82 0.01 6.08
CA GLY A 135 15.87 0.85 5.51
C GLY A 135 16.19 0.49 4.05
N LEU A 136 16.40 -0.80 3.76
CA LEU A 136 16.64 -1.27 2.38
C LEU A 136 15.44 -1.00 1.47
N THR A 137 14.21 -1.30 1.92
CA THR A 137 13.00 -1.09 1.13
C THR A 137 12.75 0.38 0.86
N MET A 138 13.07 1.27 1.80
CA MET A 138 12.98 2.73 1.59
C MET A 138 13.94 3.18 0.47
N LEU A 139 15.17 2.67 0.45
CA LEU A 139 16.14 3.00 -0.60
C LEU A 139 15.69 2.48 -1.98
N ILE A 140 15.17 1.26 -2.03
CA ILE A 140 14.67 0.66 -3.27
C ILE A 140 13.40 1.36 -3.75
N ASP A 141 12.43 1.64 -2.87
CA ASP A 141 11.19 2.35 -3.22
C ASP A 141 11.48 3.77 -3.73
N ARG A 142 12.51 4.43 -3.21
CA ARG A 142 12.97 5.72 -3.77
C ARG A 142 13.47 5.56 -5.21
N LYS A 143 14.31 4.56 -5.50
CA LYS A 143 14.79 4.35 -6.87
C LYS A 143 13.66 3.91 -7.81
N ALA A 144 12.84 2.97 -7.36
CA ALA A 144 11.72 2.43 -8.13
C ALA A 144 10.65 3.48 -8.41
N GLY A 145 10.33 4.32 -7.42
CA GLY A 145 9.41 5.44 -7.56
C GLY A 145 9.91 6.51 -8.52
N ALA A 146 11.20 6.85 -8.48
CA ALA A 146 11.80 7.76 -9.45
C ALA A 146 11.70 7.21 -10.88
N ASN A 147 12.06 5.95 -11.10
CA ASN A 147 11.95 5.30 -12.41
C ASN A 147 10.50 5.24 -12.90
N PHE A 148 9.56 4.96 -12.00
CA PHE A 148 8.13 4.96 -12.33
C PHE A 148 7.65 6.34 -12.79
N GLY A 149 8.04 7.41 -12.09
CA GLY A 149 7.71 8.78 -12.49
C GLY A 149 8.25 9.14 -13.88
N VAL A 150 9.51 8.80 -14.16
CA VAL A 150 10.10 9.02 -15.50
C VAL A 150 9.35 8.26 -16.58
N ASN A 151 8.96 7.00 -16.33
CA ASN A 151 8.17 6.21 -17.27
C ASN A 151 6.76 6.75 -17.50
N MET A 152 6.24 7.57 -16.58
CA MET A 152 4.98 8.31 -16.76
C MET A 152 5.18 9.70 -17.38
N GLY A 153 6.36 10.00 -17.91
CA GLY A 153 6.67 11.27 -18.58
C GLY A 153 6.98 12.42 -17.64
N MET A 154 7.21 12.17 -16.34
CA MET A 154 7.64 13.21 -15.41
C MET A 154 9.10 13.58 -15.64
N GLU A 155 9.43 14.87 -15.50
CA GLU A 155 10.81 15.33 -15.56
C GLU A 155 11.66 14.62 -14.47
N PRO A 156 12.87 14.12 -14.80
CA PRO A 156 13.67 13.33 -13.87
C PRO A 156 13.94 13.97 -12.50
N ALA A 157 14.10 15.30 -12.46
CA ALA A 157 14.29 16.04 -11.22
C ALA A 157 13.04 16.01 -10.34
N PHE A 158 11.86 16.15 -10.94
CA PHE A 158 10.57 16.05 -10.24
C PHE A 158 10.29 14.61 -9.80
N ALA A 159 10.58 13.63 -10.65
CA ALA A 159 10.44 12.22 -10.34
C ALA A 159 11.34 11.79 -9.17
N GLN A 160 12.58 12.31 -9.08
CA GLN A 160 13.47 12.05 -7.94
C GLN A 160 13.00 12.73 -6.64
N ALA A 161 12.49 13.96 -6.72
CA ALA A 161 11.97 14.68 -5.56
C ALA A 161 10.69 14.04 -5.00
N GLY A 162 9.81 13.53 -5.89
CA GLY A 162 8.55 12.86 -5.55
C GLY A 162 8.66 11.35 -5.35
N ALA A 163 9.84 10.77 -5.56
CA ALA A 163 10.07 9.33 -5.66
C ALA A 163 9.45 8.47 -4.55
N MET A 164 9.61 8.88 -3.29
CA MET A 164 9.09 8.15 -2.14
C MET A 164 7.56 8.05 -2.14
N TYR A 165 6.90 9.00 -2.80
CA TYR A 165 5.45 9.08 -2.89
C TYR A 165 4.87 8.47 -4.17
N LEU A 166 5.73 8.04 -5.09
CA LEU A 166 5.35 7.35 -6.32
C LEU A 166 5.27 5.82 -6.14
N ALA A 167 5.94 5.24 -5.15
CA ALA A 167 5.78 3.81 -4.83
C ALA A 167 4.33 3.42 -4.48
N PRO A 168 3.58 4.20 -3.65
CA PRO A 168 2.14 3.99 -3.44
C PRO A 168 1.28 4.06 -4.71
N ALA A 169 1.70 4.80 -5.74
CA ALA A 169 0.97 4.88 -7.01
C ALA A 169 0.98 3.52 -7.74
N LYS A 170 2.11 2.81 -7.70
CA LYS A 170 2.21 1.45 -8.24
C LYS A 170 1.30 0.48 -7.51
N ASP A 171 1.20 0.60 -6.18
CA ASP A 171 0.30 -0.25 -5.39
C ASP A 171 -1.18 0.02 -5.72
N PHE A 172 -1.55 1.27 -6.00
CA PHE A 172 -2.87 1.62 -6.51
C PHE A 172 -3.16 0.98 -7.87
N ILE A 173 -2.23 1.09 -8.82
CA ILE A 173 -2.37 0.46 -10.15
C ILE A 173 -2.49 -1.06 -10.02
N ASN A 174 -1.69 -1.69 -9.16
CA ASN A 174 -1.78 -3.12 -8.89
C ASN A 174 -3.14 -3.50 -8.26
N ALA A 175 -3.68 -2.69 -7.36
CA ALA A 175 -5.01 -2.90 -6.78
C ALA A 175 -6.11 -2.83 -7.85
N TYR A 176 -6.03 -1.85 -8.76
CA TYR A 176 -6.91 -1.77 -9.92
C TYR A 176 -6.82 -3.03 -10.78
N LYS A 177 -5.62 -3.41 -11.22
CA LYS A 177 -5.39 -4.59 -12.07
C LYS A 177 -5.93 -5.88 -11.45
N LEU A 178 -5.74 -6.08 -10.14
CA LEU A 178 -6.27 -7.25 -9.44
C LEU A 178 -7.80 -7.32 -9.46
N TYR A 179 -8.49 -6.18 -9.39
CA TYR A 179 -9.95 -6.15 -9.55
C TYR A 179 -10.36 -6.27 -11.01
N ALA A 180 -9.63 -5.64 -11.93
CA ALA A 180 -9.90 -5.70 -13.36
C ALA A 180 -9.86 -7.14 -13.87
N VAL A 181 -8.81 -7.90 -13.54
CA VAL A 181 -8.71 -9.34 -13.82
C VAL A 181 -9.88 -10.12 -13.21
N ARG A 182 -10.23 -9.85 -11.95
CA ARG A 182 -11.32 -10.56 -11.25
C ARG A 182 -12.69 -10.36 -11.91
N PHE A 183 -12.94 -9.19 -12.48
CA PHE A 183 -14.26 -8.81 -13.00
C PHE A 183 -14.33 -8.74 -14.53
N GLY A 184 -13.25 -9.14 -15.23
CA GLY A 184 -13.17 -9.13 -16.70
C GLY A 184 -13.15 -7.72 -17.30
N VAL A 185 -12.63 -6.74 -16.56
CA VAL A 185 -12.46 -5.35 -17.02
C VAL A 185 -11.03 -5.20 -17.58
N PRO A 186 -10.79 -4.32 -18.58
CA PRO A 186 -9.45 -4.11 -19.13
C PRO A 186 -8.40 -3.80 -18.06
N VAL A 187 -7.29 -4.54 -18.08
CA VAL A 187 -6.15 -4.31 -17.17
C VAL A 187 -5.24 -3.16 -17.60
N ASP A 188 -5.48 -2.65 -18.79
CA ASP A 188 -4.80 -1.48 -19.32
C ASP A 188 -5.03 -0.27 -18.40
N VAL A 189 -3.99 0.55 -18.28
CA VAL A 189 -3.92 1.69 -17.36
C VAL A 189 -3.84 3.01 -18.11
N GLU A 190 -3.79 2.98 -19.43
CA GLU A 190 -3.98 4.18 -20.24
C GLU A 190 -5.45 4.61 -20.11
N VAL A 191 -5.66 5.90 -19.86
CA VAL A 191 -6.98 6.50 -19.69
C VAL A 191 -7.15 7.48 -20.84
N SER A 192 -8.21 7.31 -21.62
CA SER A 192 -8.50 8.20 -22.75
C SER A 192 -8.95 9.59 -22.29
N ASP A 193 -8.83 10.59 -23.16
CA ASP A 193 -9.32 11.95 -22.88
C ASP A 193 -10.82 11.97 -22.55
N GLU A 194 -11.60 11.06 -23.14
CA GLU A 194 -13.01 10.89 -22.81
C GLU A 194 -13.19 10.42 -21.36
N GLU A 195 -12.43 9.42 -20.92
CA GLU A 195 -12.52 8.91 -19.55
C GLU A 195 -12.02 9.90 -18.50
N LEU A 196 -11.13 10.83 -18.87
CA LEU A 196 -10.70 11.92 -17.99
C LEU A 196 -11.78 12.98 -17.78
N ARG A 197 -12.79 13.07 -18.65
CA ARG A 197 -13.91 14.00 -18.48
C ARG A 197 -14.65 13.72 -17.18
N LYS A 198 -14.89 14.78 -16.43
CA LYS A 198 -15.42 14.73 -15.06
C LYS A 198 -16.73 13.96 -14.96
N GLU A 199 -17.61 14.16 -15.92
CA GLU A 199 -18.93 13.54 -16.01
C GLU A 199 -18.84 12.01 -15.97
N ASN A 200 -17.74 11.45 -16.49
CA ASN A 200 -17.53 10.01 -16.60
C ASN A 200 -17.01 9.35 -15.32
N TRP A 201 -16.53 10.12 -14.32
CA TRP A 201 -16.03 9.56 -13.06
C TRP A 201 -16.54 10.23 -11.79
N ILE A 202 -17.21 11.38 -11.87
CA ILE A 202 -17.67 12.15 -10.70
C ILE A 202 -18.62 11.33 -9.81
N HIS A 203 -19.47 10.49 -10.39
CA HIS A 203 -20.38 9.62 -9.65
C HIS A 203 -19.64 8.65 -8.69
N VAL A 204 -18.41 8.26 -9.03
CA VAL A 204 -17.54 7.43 -8.17
C VAL A 204 -17.01 8.22 -6.99
N TRP A 205 -16.64 9.49 -7.22
CA TRP A 205 -16.24 10.43 -6.17
C TRP A 205 -17.40 10.69 -5.21
N ASP A 206 -18.58 11.01 -5.73
CA ASP A 206 -19.77 11.30 -4.95
C ASP A 206 -20.18 10.11 -4.06
N ASP A 207 -20.11 8.89 -4.59
CA ASP A 207 -20.37 7.69 -3.81
C ASP A 207 -19.34 7.49 -2.69
N LEU A 208 -18.06 7.80 -2.94
CA LEU A 208 -17.01 7.76 -1.93
C LEU A 208 -17.25 8.80 -0.83
N VAL A 209 -17.56 10.05 -1.20
CA VAL A 209 -17.86 11.14 -0.25
C VAL A 209 -19.05 10.76 0.64
N ARG A 210 -20.10 10.19 0.03
CA ARG A 210 -21.32 9.81 0.74
C ARG A 210 -21.12 8.64 1.70
N LYS A 211 -20.44 7.57 1.27
CA LYS A 211 -20.25 6.36 2.08
C LYS A 211 -19.08 6.46 3.06
N TRP A 212 -18.04 7.20 2.71
CA TRP A 212 -16.77 7.26 3.44
C TRP A 212 -16.22 8.70 3.54
N PRO A 213 -16.98 9.65 4.12
CA PRO A 213 -16.59 11.07 4.19
C PRO A 213 -15.23 11.28 4.88
N GLN A 214 -14.91 10.47 5.90
CA GLN A 214 -13.63 10.51 6.61
C GLN A 214 -12.40 10.19 5.73
N VAL A 215 -12.60 9.48 4.61
CA VAL A 215 -11.56 9.22 3.62
C VAL A 215 -11.49 10.39 2.64
N ALA A 216 -12.63 10.85 2.13
CA ALA A 216 -12.72 11.96 1.20
C ALA A 216 -12.12 13.26 1.78
N LEU A 217 -12.33 13.55 3.07
CA LEU A 217 -11.78 14.70 3.78
C LEU A 217 -10.23 14.78 3.79
N ARG A 218 -9.54 13.69 3.44
CA ARG A 218 -8.08 13.63 3.39
C ARG A 218 -7.51 14.03 2.04
N PHE A 219 -8.34 14.07 1.00
CA PHE A 219 -7.92 14.49 -0.32
C PHE A 219 -7.62 16.00 -0.25
N PRO A 220 -6.61 16.49 -0.98
CA PRO A 220 -6.37 17.92 -1.06
C PRO A 220 -7.64 18.60 -1.59
N LYS A 221 -7.95 19.79 -1.08
CA LYS A 221 -8.98 20.65 -1.68
C LYS A 221 -8.50 21.10 -3.05
N ASP A 222 -9.44 21.31 -3.96
CA ASP A 222 -9.12 21.90 -5.26
C ASP A 222 -8.94 23.42 -5.09
N ASP A 223 -8.42 24.12 -6.11
CA ASP A 223 -8.03 25.54 -6.02
C ASP A 223 -9.17 26.48 -5.57
N ASP A 224 -10.43 26.04 -5.72
CA ASP A 224 -11.62 26.78 -5.28
C ASP A 224 -12.00 26.55 -3.80
N GLY A 225 -11.18 25.80 -3.03
CA GLY A 225 -11.41 25.52 -1.62
C GLY A 225 -12.53 24.50 -1.34
N GLU A 226 -13.14 23.95 -2.38
CA GLU A 226 -14.20 22.96 -2.32
C GLU A 226 -13.65 21.52 -2.41
N LEU A 227 -14.33 20.58 -1.75
CA LEU A 227 -14.05 19.15 -1.88
C LEU A 227 -14.59 18.67 -3.25
N GLY A 228 -13.88 18.96 -4.34
CA GLY A 228 -14.20 18.46 -5.66
C GLY A 228 -15.63 18.71 -6.11
N LYS A 229 -16.01 20.00 -6.25
CA LYS A 229 -17.12 20.36 -7.12
C LYS A 229 -16.69 20.46 -8.55
#